data_AF-C8VZC7-F1
#
_entry.id   AF-C8VZC7-F1
#
_cell.length_a   1.000
_cell.length_b   1.000
_cell.length_c   1.000
_cell.angle_alpha   90.00
_cell.angle_beta   90.00
_cell.angle_gamma   90.00
#
_symmetry.space_group_name_H-M   'P 1'
#
loop_
_entity.id
_entity.type
_entity.pdbx_description
1 polymer ?
#
loop_
_entity_poly.entity_id
_entity_poly.type
_entity_poly.pdbx_seq_one_letter_code
_entity_poly.pdbx_strand_id
1 'polypeptide(L)' 'MKTPMTYIEIEGYCPHLKRKHSITVGCNVLHLPGRLTPKYSSVTFKCDYIDECRHNCPLEKVADNKFKF' A
#
# COMPACT_ATOMS: atom_id res chain seq x y z
N MET A 1 -14.42 -10.42 -15.61
CA MET A 1 -13.08 -9.85 -15.87
C MET A 1 -12.34 -9.74 -14.54
N LYS A 2 -11.20 -10.42 -14.37
CA LYS A 2 -10.34 -10.20 -13.20
C LYS A 2 -9.61 -8.88 -13.43
N THR A 3 -9.87 -7.87 -12.61
CA THR A 3 -9.13 -6.61 -12.65
C THR A 3 -7.64 -6.92 -12.41
N PRO A 4 -6.72 -6.40 -13.24
CA PRO A 4 -5.30 -6.61 -13.01
C PRO A 4 -4.91 -5.99 -11.66
N MET A 5 -4.33 -6.81 -10.81
CA MET A 5 -3.82 -6.39 -9.53
C MET A 5 -2.42 -5.81 -9.74
N THR A 6 -2.23 -4.56 -9.36
CA THR A 6 -0.94 -3.87 -9.42
C THR A 6 -0.31 -3.90 -8.05
N TYR A 7 0.92 -4.39 -7.97
CA TYR A 7 1.71 -4.36 -6.75
C TYR A 7 2.59 -3.11 -6.76
N ILE A 8 2.51 -2.33 -5.70
CA ILE A 8 3.27 -1.09 -5.55
C ILE A 8 4.07 -1.18 -4.26
N GLU A 9 5.38 -1.04 -4.39
CA GLU A 9 6.26 -0.94 -3.24
C GLU A 9 6.25 0.49 -2.69
N ILE A 10 6.04 0.61 -1.39
CA ILE A 10 6.09 1.87 -0.67
C ILE A 10 7.12 1.73 0.42
N GLU A 11 8.13 2.58 0.38
CA GLU A 11 9.07 2.68 1.47
C GLU A 11 8.58 3.70 2.49
N GLY A 12 8.81 3.40 3.77
CA GLY A 12 8.56 4.32 4.86
C GLY A 12 9.32 3.91 6.11
N TYR A 13 8.95 4.51 7.24
CA TYR A 13 9.64 4.30 8.50
C TYR A 13 8.64 3.73 9.53
N CYS A 14 8.89 2.53 10.08
CA CYS A 14 8.17 2.07 11.27
C CYS A 14 8.78 2.82 12.48
N PRO A 15 8.01 3.64 13.22
CA PRO A 15 8.54 4.42 14.35
C PRO A 15 9.16 3.53 15.44
N HIS A 16 8.77 2.26 15.50
CA HIS A 16 9.32 1.29 16.43
C HIS A 16 10.66 0.68 15.98
N LEU A 17 10.88 0.52 14.67
CA LEU A 17 12.05 -0.21 14.15
C LEU A 17 13.25 0.68 13.82
N LYS A 18 13.12 2.01 13.93
CA LYS A 18 14.20 3.00 13.69
C LYS A 18 15.00 2.76 12.39
N ARG A 19 14.39 2.10 11.41
CA ARG A 19 14.97 1.77 10.11
C ARG A 19 13.93 2.01 9.02
N LYS A 20 14.41 2.25 7.80
CA LYS A 20 13.56 2.37 6.62
C LYS A 20 13.13 0.96 6.22
N HIS A 21 11.84 0.79 5.98
CA HIS A 21 11.26 -0.47 5.56
C HIS A 21 10.37 -0.26 4.34
N SER A 22 10.26 -1.28 3.51
CA SER A 22 9.32 -1.36 2.41
C SER A 22 8.08 -2.17 2.80
N ILE A 23 6.95 -1.80 2.21
CA ILE A 23 5.74 -2.60 2.17
C ILE A 23 5.34 -2.80 0.72
N THR A 24 4.76 -3.96 0.43
CA THR A 24 4.12 -4.21 -0.85
C THR A 24 2.62 -4.02 -0.70
N VAL A 25 2.05 -3.12 -1.49
CA VAL A 25 0.61 -2.87 -1.53
C VAL A 25 0.04 -3.45 -2.82
N GLY A 26 -0.86 -4.41 -2.69
CA GLY A 26 -1.64 -4.94 -3.81
C GLY A 26 -2.90 -4.10 -3.99
N CYS A 27 -2.96 -3.39 -5.11
CA CYS A 27 -4.06 -2.49 -5.47
C CYS A 27 -4.79 -3.01 -6.70
N ASN A 28 -6.11 -2.82 -6.75
CA ASN A 28 -6.87 -2.92 -7.99
C ASN A 28 -6.96 -1.53 -8.63
N VAL A 29 -6.57 -1.42 -9.90
CA VAL A 29 -6.69 -0.17 -10.66
C VAL A 29 -8.09 -0.09 -11.25
N LEU A 30 -8.87 0.85 -10.76
CA LEU A 30 -10.18 1.21 -11.30
C LEU A 30 -9.99 2.29 -12.37
N HIS A 31 -9.96 1.87 -13.63
CA HIS A 31 -10.04 2.78 -14.77
C HIS A 31 -11.49 3.24 -14.93
N LEU A 32 -11.76 4.48 -14.53
CA LEU A 32 -13.05 5.13 -14.76
C LEU A 32 -12.97 5.91 -16.08
N PRO A 33 -13.81 5.60 -17.08
CA PRO A 33 -13.82 6.36 -18.33
C PRO A 33 -14.10 7.84 -18.05
N GLY A 34 -13.27 8.73 -18.59
CA GLY A 34 -13.37 10.17 -18.38
C GLY A 34 -12.54 10.74 -17.21
N ARG A 35 -11.85 9.90 -16.43
CA ARG A 35 -10.85 10.36 -15.45
C ARG A 35 -9.43 10.03 -15.91
N LEU A 36 -8.60 11.07 -15.99
CA LEU A 36 -7.16 10.94 -16.26
C LEU A 36 -6.39 10.32 -15.10
N THR A 37 -6.92 10.43 -13.87
CA THR A 37 -6.29 9.88 -12.68
C THR A 37 -6.87 8.50 -12.35
N PRO A 38 -6.07 7.43 -12.35
CA PRO A 38 -6.53 6.11 -11.93
C PRO A 38 -6.96 6.15 -10.47
N LYS A 39 -8.14 5.58 -10.18
CA LYS A 39 -8.55 5.32 -8.79
C LYS A 39 -8.00 3.96 -8.39
N TYR A 40 -7.46 3.86 -7.19
CA TYR A 40 -6.96 2.60 -6.65
C TYR A 40 -7.90 2.16 -5.54
N SER A 41 -8.14 0.86 -5.42
CA SER A 41 -8.66 0.27 -4.19
C SER A 41 -7.61 -0.66 -3.61
N SER A 42 -7.34 -0.54 -2.31
CA SER A 42 -6.43 -1.44 -1.61
C SER A 42 -7.11 -2.79 -1.40
N VAL A 43 -6.35 -3.86 -1.59
CA VAL A 43 -6.86 -5.23 -1.45
C VAL A 43 -5.97 -6.04 -0.52
N THR A 44 -4.67 -5.74 -0.48
CA THR A 44 -3.70 -6.45 0.37
C THR A 44 -2.55 -5.53 0.73
N PHE A 45 -2.13 -5.58 1.99
CA PHE A 45 -0.89 -4.98 2.47
C PHE A 45 0.01 -6.11 2.95
N LYS A 46 1.23 -6.16 2.42
CA LYS A 46 2.27 -7.07 2.90
C LYS A 46 3.42 -6.22 3.45
N CYS A 47 3.67 -6.38 4.74
CA CYS A 47 4.76 -5.71 5.42
C CYS A 47 5.83 -6.74 5.74
N ASP A 48 6.98 -6.64 5.08
CA ASP A 48 8.07 -7.62 5.22
C ASP A 48 8.70 -7.64 6.61
N TYR A 49 8.32 -6.69 7.46
CA TYR A 49 8.79 -6.51 8.83
C TYR A 49 7.66 -6.66 9.86
N ILE A 50 6.52 -7.26 9.50
CA ILE A 50 5.38 -7.43 10.43
C ILE A 50 5.75 -8.28 11.66
N ASP A 51 6.64 -9.25 11.50
CA ASP A 51 7.16 -10.07 12.60
C ASP A 51 8.00 -9.23 13.59
N GLU A 52 8.66 -8.18 13.09
CA GLU A 52 9.47 -7.25 13.89
C GLU A 52 8.62 -6.09 14.46
N CYS A 53 7.68 -5.54 13.68
CA CYS A 53 6.75 -4.47 14.06
C CYS A 53 5.42 -5.16 14.43
N ARG A 54 5.36 -5.77 15.64
CA ARG A 54 4.19 -6.50 16.21
C ARG A 54 2.90 -5.66 16.35
N HIS A 55 2.96 -4.36 16.08
CA HIS A 55 1.81 -3.48 16.04
C HIS A 55 1.47 -3.16 14.58
N ASN A 56 0.16 -3.13 14.26
CA ASN A 56 -0.42 -2.78 12.96
C ASN A 56 0.52 -1.97 12.08
N CYS A 57 0.78 -2.48 10.88
CA CYS A 57 1.76 -1.93 9.97
C CYS A 57 1.52 -0.41 9.76
N PRO A 58 2.36 0.47 10.33
CA PRO A 58 2.07 1.91 10.37
C PRO A 58 2.14 2.55 8.97
N LEU A 59 2.73 1.83 8.02
CA LEU A 59 2.82 2.22 6.62
C LEU A 59 1.52 1.99 5.84
N GLU A 60 0.54 1.30 6.40
CA GLU A 60 -0.81 1.23 5.82
C GLU A 60 -1.41 2.65 5.72
N LYS A 61 -1.26 3.48 6.76
CA LYS A 61 -1.70 4.89 6.72
C LYS A 61 -0.93 5.74 5.70
N VAL A 62 0.34 5.41 5.47
CA VAL A 62 1.17 6.10 4.46
C VAL A 62 0.68 5.74 3.07
N ALA A 63 0.37 4.46 2.84
CA ALA A 63 -0.23 3.99 1.60
C ALA A 63 -1.61 4.63 1.38
N ASP A 64 -2.46 4.65 2.41
CA ASP A 64 -3.79 5.23 2.36
C ASP A 64 -3.74 6.72 1.99
N ASN A 65 -2.82 7.48 2.58
CA ASN A 65 -2.63 8.89 2.23
C ASN A 65 -2.06 9.08 0.82
N LYS A 66 -1.12 8.22 0.38
CA LYS A 66 -0.47 8.31 -0.93
C LYS A 66 -1.42 7.96 -2.08
N PHE A 67 -2.26 6.94 -1.88
CA PHE A 67 -3.16 6.42 -2.92
C PHE A 67 -4.61 6.92 -2.77
N LYS A 68 -4.95 7.52 -1.63
CA LYS A 68 -6.30 8.01 -1.28
C LYS A 68 -7.37 6.96 -1.63
N PHE A 69 -7.24 5.79 -1.02
CA PHE A 69 -8.17 4.67 -1.24
C PHE A 69 -9.62 5.08 -0.93
#